data_AF-A0A7V9SMD9-F1
#
_entry.id   AF-A0A7V9SMD9-F1
#
_cell.length_a   1.000
_cell.length_b   1.000
_cell.length_c   1.000
_cell.angle_alpha   90.00
_cell.angle_beta   90.00
_cell.angle_gamma   90.00
#
_symmetry.space_group_name_H-M   'P 1'
#
loop_
_entity.id
_entity.type
_entity.pdbx_description
1 polymer ?
#
loop_
_entity_poly.entity_id
_entity_poly.type
_entity_poly.pdbx_seq_one_letter_code
_entity_poly.pdbx_strand_id
1 'polypeptide(L)'
;VEEGCTKIALGHHADDVIATFLLNLFYVGQLKAMPPILHSDDGRNTVIRPLVYCQEKDIQKFAEEKQFPIIPCNLCGSQPNLKRARVKKMVSELAKEIPNVRSSMMTALTNVTGSHLLDNELYDFENFVPLLKKIPLGHGSVEKELDAVFDHSDAEFADNKTLALLSN
;
A
#
# COMPACT_ATOMS: atom_id res chain seq x y z
N VAL A 1 -16.99 6.54 15.42
CA VAL A 1 -18.04 6.03 16.34
C VAL A 1 -18.83 7.17 16.97
N GLU A 2 -18.21 8.27 17.41
CA GLU A 2 -18.93 9.48 17.86
C GLU A 2 -19.92 10.03 16.81
N GLU A 3 -19.52 10.09 15.54
CA GLU A 3 -20.37 10.60 14.45
C GLU A 3 -21.30 9.56 13.80
N GLY A 4 -21.38 8.32 14.32
CA GLY A 4 -22.17 7.24 13.71
C GLY A 4 -21.67 6.74 12.33
N CYS A 5 -20.56 7.27 11.82
CA CYS A 5 -19.94 6.82 10.56
C CYS A 5 -19.38 5.39 10.69
N THR A 6 -19.66 4.54 9.69
CA THR A 6 -19.13 3.17 9.57
C THR A 6 -18.00 3.05 8.53
N LYS A 7 -17.75 4.12 7.77
CA LYS A 7 -16.72 4.15 6.71
C LYS A 7 -15.84 5.38 6.82
N ILE A 8 -14.56 5.20 6.52
CA ILE A 8 -13.54 6.25 6.47
C ILE A 8 -12.97 6.28 5.06
N ALA A 9 -13.17 7.38 4.34
CA ALA A 9 -12.65 7.56 2.99
C ALA A 9 -11.27 8.22 3.03
N LEU A 10 -10.29 7.59 2.38
CA LEU A 10 -8.93 8.11 2.27
C LEU A 10 -8.61 8.45 0.81
N GLY A 11 -7.89 9.55 0.61
CA GLY A 11 -7.58 10.13 -0.71
C GLY A 11 -6.51 9.38 -1.52
N HIS A 12 -6.11 8.18 -1.10
CA HIS A 12 -5.06 7.41 -1.77
C HIS A 12 -5.41 7.11 -3.22
N HIS A 13 -4.42 7.32 -4.09
CA HIS A 13 -4.54 7.16 -5.53
C HIS A 13 -3.64 6.06 -6.10
N ALA A 14 -3.71 5.80 -7.40
CA ALA A 14 -2.97 4.71 -8.04
C ALA A 14 -1.45 4.79 -7.79
N ASP A 15 -0.86 6.00 -7.83
CA ASP A 15 0.57 6.17 -7.53
C ASP A 15 0.93 5.81 -6.08
N ASP A 16 0.01 5.93 -5.11
CA ASP A 16 0.24 5.51 -3.73
C ASP A 16 0.23 3.99 -3.62
N VAL A 17 -0.68 3.32 -4.34
CA VAL A 17 -0.75 1.86 -4.43
C VAL A 17 0.55 1.30 -4.97
N ILE A 18 1.06 1.89 -6.06
CA ILE A 18 2.34 1.51 -6.67
C ILE A 18 3.49 1.74 -5.68
N ALA A 19 3.53 2.90 -5.01
CA ALA A 19 4.57 3.20 -4.03
C ALA A 19 4.56 2.19 -2.88
N THR A 20 3.40 1.90 -2.30
CA THR A 20 3.26 0.91 -1.24
C THR A 20 3.64 -0.49 -1.71
N PHE A 21 3.23 -0.89 -2.92
CA PHE A 21 3.63 -2.17 -3.51
C PHE A 21 5.15 -2.30 -3.62
N LEU A 22 5.81 -1.30 -4.20
CA LEU A 22 7.26 -1.31 -4.37
C LEU A 22 8.02 -1.24 -3.05
N LEU A 23 7.49 -0.53 -2.05
CA LEU A 23 8.06 -0.53 -0.71
C LEU A 23 7.99 -1.93 -0.07
N ASN A 24 6.84 -2.60 -0.16
CA ASN A 24 6.70 -3.97 0.34
C ASN A 24 7.58 -4.95 -0.43
N LEU A 25 7.68 -4.81 -1.75
CA LEU A 25 8.54 -5.64 -2.58
C LEU A 25 10.02 -5.47 -2.21
N PHE A 26 10.52 -4.23 -2.11
CA PHE A 26 11.94 -3.97 -1.92
C PHE A 26 12.43 -4.09 -0.47
N TYR A 27 11.59 -3.76 0.51
CA TYR A 27 12.03 -3.64 1.90
C TYR A 27 11.39 -4.65 2.86
N VAL A 28 10.27 -5.27 2.48
CA VAL A 28 9.55 -6.24 3.32
C VAL A 28 9.63 -7.66 2.73
N GLY A 29 9.79 -7.78 1.41
CA GLY A 29 9.79 -9.07 0.71
C GLY A 29 8.38 -9.63 0.49
N GLN A 30 7.37 -8.77 0.34
CA GLN A 30 5.98 -9.19 0.13
C GLN A 30 5.38 -8.60 -1.15
N LEU A 31 4.67 -9.42 -1.90
CA LEU A 31 3.81 -8.97 -3.01
C LEU A 31 2.47 -8.47 -2.46
N LYS A 32 2.50 -7.30 -1.83
CA LYS A 32 1.33 -6.68 -1.20
C LYS A 32 1.27 -5.19 -1.52
N ALA A 33 0.12 -4.70 -1.94
CA ALA A 33 -0.20 -3.28 -2.03
C ALA A 33 -1.21 -2.89 -0.93
N MET A 34 -1.68 -1.63 -0.94
CA MET A 34 -2.82 -1.25 -0.09
C MET A 34 -4.14 -1.75 -0.71
N PRO A 35 -5.04 -2.38 0.06
CA PRO A 35 -6.32 -2.83 -0.47
C PRO A 35 -7.26 -1.64 -0.72
N PRO A 36 -8.14 -1.68 -1.74
CA PRO A 36 -9.09 -0.60 -2.02
C PRO A 36 -10.15 -0.46 -0.92
N ILE A 37 -10.48 -1.57 -0.25
CA ILE A 37 -11.40 -1.64 0.88
C ILE A 37 -10.68 -2.44 1.96
N LEU A 38 -10.68 -1.92 3.18
CA LEU A 38 -10.18 -2.63 4.35
C LEU A 38 -11.23 -2.60 5.44
N HIS A 39 -11.58 -3.78 5.94
CA HIS A 39 -12.48 -3.92 7.08
C HIS A 39 -11.66 -4.03 8.36
N SER A 40 -12.03 -3.28 9.40
CA SER A 40 -11.39 -3.38 10.71
C SER A 40 -11.54 -4.80 11.27
N ASP A 41 -10.54 -5.24 12.02
CA ASP A 41 -10.54 -6.54 12.68
C ASP A 41 -11.66 -6.65 13.72
N ASP A 42 -12.04 -5.53 14.35
CA ASP A 42 -13.17 -5.44 15.29
C ASP A 42 -14.53 -5.22 14.60
N GLY A 43 -14.52 -5.09 13.28
CA GLY A 43 -15.67 -4.89 12.41
C GLY A 43 -16.43 -3.57 12.57
N ARG A 44 -15.91 -2.61 13.33
CA ARG A 44 -16.61 -1.34 13.59
C ARG A 44 -16.51 -0.35 12.45
N ASN A 45 -15.39 -0.34 11.73
CA ASN A 45 -15.10 0.63 10.67
C ASN A 45 -14.59 -0.04 9.39
N THR A 46 -14.89 0.55 8.25
CA THR A 46 -14.33 0.18 6.94
C THR A 46 -13.55 1.35 6.34
N VAL A 47 -12.27 1.17 6.03
CA VAL A 47 -11.51 2.13 5.23
C VAL A 47 -11.78 1.88 3.75
N ILE A 48 -12.09 2.95 3.01
CA ILE A 48 -12.28 2.92 1.56
C ILE A 48 -11.32 3.89 0.88
N ARG A 49 -10.81 3.54 -0.30
CA ARG A 49 -9.93 4.37 -1.13
C ARG A 49 -10.58 4.62 -2.50
N PRO A 50 -11.49 5.60 -2.62
CA PRO A 50 -12.26 5.80 -3.85
C PRO A 50 -11.41 6.15 -5.08
N LEU A 51 -10.22 6.73 -4.86
CA LEU A 51 -9.33 7.20 -5.92
C LEU A 51 -8.25 6.18 -6.31
N VAL A 52 -8.31 4.95 -5.80
CA VAL A 52 -7.27 3.91 -5.94
C VAL A 52 -6.87 3.57 -7.40
N TYR A 53 -7.75 3.86 -8.36
CA TYR A 53 -7.50 3.65 -9.80
C TYR A 53 -7.19 4.94 -10.57
N CYS A 54 -7.27 6.11 -9.92
CA CYS A 54 -7.00 7.41 -10.53
C CYS A 54 -5.50 7.71 -10.45
N GLN A 55 -4.89 8.20 -11.55
CA GLN A 55 -3.50 8.64 -11.53
C GLN A 55 -3.39 10.01 -10.88
N GLU A 56 -2.27 10.27 -10.18
CA GLU A 56 -2.02 11.55 -9.50
C GLU A 56 -2.15 12.74 -10.46
N LYS A 57 -1.63 12.61 -11.69
CA LYS A 57 -1.71 13.65 -12.73
C LYS A 57 -3.15 14.03 -13.09
N ASP A 58 -4.06 13.07 -13.08
CA ASP A 58 -5.45 13.29 -13.50
C ASP A 58 -6.24 13.94 -12.36
N ILE A 59 -5.95 13.54 -11.12
CA ILE A 59 -6.48 14.17 -9.90
C ILE A 59 -5.99 15.62 -9.82
N GLN A 60 -4.70 15.87 -10.07
CA GLN A 60 -4.14 17.22 -10.06
C GLN A 60 -4.83 18.11 -11.11
N LYS A 61 -4.93 17.63 -12.35
CA LYS A 61 -5.62 18.36 -13.43
C LYS A 61 -7.07 18.66 -13.07
N PHE A 62 -7.79 17.69 -12.50
CA PHE A 62 -9.16 17.88 -12.06
C PHE A 62 -9.27 18.91 -10.93
N ALA A 63 -8.36 18.89 -9.96
CA ALA A 63 -8.32 19.86 -8.87
C ALA A 63 -8.07 21.29 -9.37
N GLU A 64 -7.17 21.45 -10.36
CA GLU A 64 -6.90 22.72 -11.04
C GLU A 64 -8.14 23.24 -11.78
N GLU A 65 -8.79 22.39 -12.58
CA GLU A 65 -10.02 22.73 -13.32
C GLU A 65 -11.19 23.10 -12.40
N LYS A 66 -11.29 22.45 -11.23
CA LYS A 66 -12.32 22.73 -10.22
C LYS A 66 -11.94 23.82 -9.24
N GLN A 67 -10.74 24.38 -9.36
CA GLN A 67 -10.19 25.39 -8.47
C GLN A 67 -10.26 24.96 -7.00
N PHE A 68 -10.03 23.68 -6.71
CA PHE A 68 -9.98 23.19 -5.35
C PHE A 68 -8.74 23.75 -4.63
N PRO A 69 -8.87 24.15 -3.35
CA PRO A 69 -7.71 24.57 -2.58
C PRO A 69 -6.77 23.39 -2.37
N ILE A 70 -5.59 23.45 -2.97
CA ILE A 70 -4.52 22.47 -2.74
C ILE A 70 -3.78 22.92 -1.49
N ILE A 71 -3.89 22.12 -0.42
CA ILE A 71 -3.10 22.34 0.79
C ILE A 71 -1.73 21.70 0.55
N PRO A 72 -0.65 22.48 0.44
CA PRO A 72 0.68 21.91 0.25
C PRO A 72 1.03 21.01 1.45
N CYS A 73 1.56 19.82 1.17
CA CYS A 73 2.02 18.89 2.20
C CYS A 73 3.40 19.30 2.72
N ASN A 74 3.49 20.53 3.22
CA ASN A 74 4.62 21.09 3.96
C ASN A 74 4.25 21.39 5.43
N LEU A 75 3.01 21.13 5.82
CA LEU A 75 2.51 21.25 7.20
C LEU A 75 2.76 20.00 8.07
N CYS A 76 3.17 18.87 7.49
CA CYS A 76 3.60 17.70 8.25
C CYS A 76 5.10 17.83 8.57
N GLY A 77 5.41 18.51 9.67
CA GLY A 77 6.78 18.71 10.14
C GLY A 77 7.40 17.40 10.65
N SER A 78 8.06 16.65 9.78
CA SER A 78 9.27 15.83 10.02
C SER A 78 9.49 14.89 8.85
N GLN A 79 10.69 14.97 8.25
CA GLN A 79 11.31 14.08 7.27
C GLN A 79 10.38 13.43 6.21
N PRO A 80 10.40 13.86 4.93
CA PRO A 80 9.71 13.11 3.89
C PRO A 80 10.29 11.70 3.88
N ASN A 81 9.45 10.70 4.19
CA ASN A 81 9.80 9.29 4.25
C ASN A 81 10.67 8.94 3.01
N LEU A 82 12.00 8.92 3.22
CA LEU A 82 12.99 9.04 2.15
C LEU A 82 12.82 7.92 1.12
N LYS A 83 12.33 6.76 1.60
CA LYS A 83 12.01 5.59 0.80
C LYS A 83 10.84 5.86 -0.15
N ARG A 84 9.74 6.45 0.32
CA ARG A 84 8.57 6.78 -0.52
C ARG A 84 8.93 7.82 -1.59
N ALA A 85 9.65 8.87 -1.20
CA ALA A 85 10.14 9.87 -2.16
C ALA A 85 11.07 9.25 -3.21
N ARG A 86 12.00 8.37 -2.79
CA ARG A 86 12.89 7.63 -3.68
C ARG A 86 12.14 6.73 -4.66
N VAL A 87 11.15 5.96 -4.19
CA VAL A 87 10.32 5.09 -5.04
C VAL A 87 9.52 5.92 -6.06
N LYS A 88 8.91 7.04 -5.64
CA LYS A 88 8.19 7.93 -6.56
C LYS A 88 9.10 8.48 -7.66
N LYS A 89 10.33 8.89 -7.29
CA LYS A 89 11.35 9.33 -8.27
C LYS A 89 11.72 8.19 -9.24
N MET A 90 11.99 6.99 -8.73
CA MET A 90 12.33 5.82 -9.53
C MET A 90 11.23 5.48 -10.55
N VAL A 91 9.96 5.43 -10.13
CA VAL A 91 8.83 5.17 -11.04
C VAL A 91 8.70 6.26 -12.10
N SER A 92 8.98 7.51 -11.73
CA SER A 92 8.95 8.65 -12.66
C SER A 92 10.08 8.61 -13.69
N GLU A 93 11.26 8.12 -13.30
CA GLU A 93 12.38 7.88 -14.21
C GLU A 93 12.08 6.72 -15.16
N LEU A 94 11.60 5.58 -14.64
CA LEU A 94 11.17 4.44 -15.46
C LEU A 94 10.09 4.82 -16.46
N ALA A 95 9.17 5.72 -16.11
CA ALA A 95 8.11 6.16 -17.01
C ALA A 95 8.62 6.97 -18.21
N LYS A 96 9.85 7.50 -18.17
CA LYS A 96 10.48 8.14 -19.34
C LYS A 96 10.90 7.12 -20.39
N GLU A 97 11.26 5.91 -19.95
CA GLU A 97 11.71 4.81 -20.82
C GLU A 97 10.55 3.88 -21.20
N ILE A 98 9.62 3.65 -20.27
CA ILE A 98 8.46 2.77 -20.41
C ILE A 98 7.20 3.61 -20.14
N PRO A 99 6.62 4.28 -21.16
CA PRO A 99 5.55 5.27 -20.97
C PRO A 99 4.34 4.76 -20.17
N ASN A 100 4.00 3.47 -20.31
CA ASN A 100 2.83 2.86 -19.66
C ASN A 100 3.17 2.11 -18.37
N VAL A 101 4.37 2.27 -17.79
CA VAL A 101 4.83 1.46 -16.64
C VAL A 101 3.87 1.52 -15.45
N ARG A 102 3.29 2.68 -15.14
CA ARG A 102 2.33 2.83 -14.03
C ARG A 102 1.07 1.99 -14.27
N SER A 103 0.50 2.08 -15.47
CA SER A 103 -0.68 1.29 -15.86
C SER A 103 -0.36 -0.20 -15.90
N SER A 104 0.82 -0.59 -16.38
CA SER A 104 1.28 -1.98 -16.37
C SER A 104 1.42 -2.52 -14.95
N MET A 105 1.99 -1.75 -14.01
CA MET A 105 2.08 -2.13 -12.60
C MET A 105 0.70 -2.30 -11.95
N MET A 106 -0.22 -1.36 -12.17
CA MET A 106 -1.60 -1.48 -11.65
C MET A 106 -2.33 -2.68 -12.24
N THR A 107 -2.14 -2.96 -13.53
CA THR A 107 -2.72 -4.14 -14.19
C THR A 107 -2.12 -5.43 -13.65
N ALA A 108 -0.82 -5.47 -13.38
CA ALA A 108 -0.17 -6.63 -12.79
C ALA A 108 -0.72 -6.97 -11.40
N LEU A 109 -1.08 -5.95 -10.60
CA LEU A 109 -1.70 -6.15 -9.29
C LEU A 109 -3.11 -6.78 -9.36
N THR A 110 -3.79 -6.71 -10.50
CA THR A 110 -5.11 -7.33 -10.70
C THR A 110 -5.06 -8.62 -11.53
N ASN A 111 -3.90 -8.94 -12.13
CA ASN A 111 -3.72 -10.07 -13.04
C ASN A 111 -2.60 -11.00 -12.54
N VAL A 112 -2.90 -11.74 -11.47
CA VAL A 112 -1.94 -12.61 -10.79
C VAL A 112 -2.11 -14.07 -11.22
N THR A 113 -1.05 -14.67 -11.72
CA THR A 113 -1.01 -16.12 -12.03
C THR A 113 -0.40 -16.89 -10.86
N GLY A 114 -1.24 -17.45 -10.00
CA GLY A 114 -0.80 -18.12 -8.76
C GLY A 114 0.24 -19.23 -8.97
N SER A 115 0.09 -20.05 -10.01
CA SER A 115 1.05 -21.12 -10.34
C SER A 115 2.44 -20.63 -10.77
N HIS A 116 2.58 -19.34 -11.10
CA HIS A 116 3.85 -18.71 -11.45
C HIS A 116 4.44 -17.92 -10.27
N LEU A 117 3.74 -17.89 -9.13
CA LEU A 117 4.26 -17.40 -7.87
C LEU A 117 4.73 -18.59 -7.04
N LEU A 118 5.88 -18.47 -6.39
CA LEU A 118 6.51 -19.54 -5.59
C LEU A 118 5.80 -19.77 -4.23
N ASP A 119 4.50 -19.52 -4.18
CA ASP A 119 3.70 -19.54 -2.95
C ASP A 119 2.87 -20.82 -2.89
N ASN A 120 3.37 -21.81 -2.14
CA ASN A 120 2.72 -23.10 -1.93
C ASN A 120 1.38 -22.99 -1.18
N GLU A 121 1.05 -21.84 -0.59
CA GLU A 121 -0.26 -21.59 0.02
C GLU A 121 -1.28 -21.01 -0.97
N LEU A 122 -0.82 -20.56 -2.14
CA LEU A 122 -1.64 -20.04 -3.23
C LEU A 122 -1.84 -21.09 -4.34
N TYR A 123 -0.86 -21.99 -4.53
CA TYR A 123 -0.91 -23.04 -5.53
C TYR A 123 -0.25 -24.32 -5.03
N ASP A 124 -0.94 -25.45 -5.18
CA ASP A 124 -0.42 -26.78 -4.89
C ASP A 124 0.38 -27.29 -6.10
N PHE A 125 1.70 -27.35 -5.96
CA PHE A 125 2.60 -27.79 -7.02
C PHE A 125 2.73 -29.31 -7.15
N GLU A 126 2.22 -30.08 -6.18
CA GLU A 126 2.18 -31.54 -6.27
C GLU A 126 0.96 -31.99 -7.07
N ASN A 127 -0.20 -31.38 -6.79
CA ASN A 127 -1.47 -31.72 -7.42
C ASN A 127 -1.87 -30.79 -8.58
N PHE A 128 -1.10 -29.74 -8.83
CA PHE A 128 -1.34 -28.73 -9.88
C PHE A 128 -2.71 -28.05 -9.79
N VAL A 129 -3.11 -27.63 -8.58
CA VAL A 129 -4.41 -26.98 -8.33
C VAL A 129 -4.26 -25.68 -7.52
N PRO A 130 -5.12 -24.66 -7.76
CA PRO A 130 -5.12 -23.44 -6.96
C PRO A 130 -5.63 -23.70 -5.54
N LEU A 131 -5.07 -22.98 -4.57
CA LEU A 131 -5.45 -23.05 -3.16
C LEU A 131 -6.09 -21.75 -2.68
N LEU A 132 -7.00 -21.86 -1.71
CA LEU A 132 -7.52 -20.71 -0.98
C LEU A 132 -6.53 -20.31 0.12
N LYS A 133 -5.67 -19.33 -0.18
CA LYS A 133 -4.79 -18.75 0.83
C LYS A 133 -5.61 -18.07 1.92
N LYS A 134 -5.51 -18.55 3.16
CA LYS A 134 -6.15 -17.90 4.31
C LYS A 134 -5.45 -16.58 4.58
N ILE A 135 -6.21 -15.49 4.62
CA ILE A 135 -5.67 -14.19 5.02
C ILE A 135 -5.91 -14.05 6.53
N PRO A 136 -4.85 -14.00 7.38
CA PRO A 136 -5.00 -14.00 8.83
C PRO A 136 -5.75 -12.77 9.33
N LEU A 137 -6.67 -12.90 10.28
CA LEU A 137 -7.27 -11.74 10.97
C LEU A 137 -6.14 -10.79 11.44
N GLY A 138 -6.21 -9.49 11.13
CA GLY A 138 -5.12 -8.54 11.40
C GLY A 138 -4.29 -8.07 10.19
N HIS A 139 -4.54 -8.60 8.99
CA HIS A 139 -3.80 -8.26 7.75
C HIS A 139 -4.05 -6.83 7.23
N GLY A 140 -5.00 -6.13 7.84
CA GLY A 140 -5.11 -4.68 7.82
C GLY A 140 -5.97 -4.23 8.99
N SER A 141 -5.32 -3.93 10.11
CA SER A 141 -5.97 -3.12 11.13
C SER A 141 -6.20 -1.73 10.54
N VAL A 142 -7.42 -1.22 10.70
CA VAL A 142 -7.77 0.14 10.27
C VAL A 142 -6.88 1.15 10.97
N GLU A 143 -6.54 0.90 12.24
CA GLU A 143 -5.58 1.68 13.02
C GLU A 143 -4.21 1.67 12.36
N LYS A 144 -3.66 0.51 11.97
CA LYS A 144 -2.36 0.46 11.28
C LYS A 144 -2.33 1.17 9.93
N GLU A 145 -3.44 1.15 9.17
CA GLU A 145 -3.53 1.92 7.93
C GLU A 145 -3.74 3.41 8.18
N LEU A 146 -4.52 3.80 9.20
CA LEU A 146 -4.66 5.19 9.63
C LEU A 146 -3.31 5.72 10.14
N ASP A 147 -2.58 4.92 10.91
CA ASP A 147 -1.22 5.23 11.32
C ASP A 147 -0.30 5.30 10.10
N ALA A 148 -0.39 4.42 9.10
CA ALA A 148 0.39 4.58 7.86
C ALA A 148 -0.01 5.83 7.03
N VAL A 149 -1.23 6.35 7.23
CA VAL A 149 -1.77 7.56 6.57
C VAL A 149 -1.34 8.83 7.30
N PHE A 150 -1.35 8.81 8.63
CA PHE A 150 -1.14 9.97 9.49
C PHE A 150 0.26 10.02 10.10
N ASP A 151 0.89 8.86 10.29
CA ASP A 151 2.23 8.71 10.82
C ASP A 151 3.23 8.59 9.67
N HIS A 152 3.74 9.76 9.28
CA HIS A 152 4.96 9.88 8.51
C HIS A 152 6.22 9.77 9.37
N SER A 153 6.12 9.35 10.64
CA SER A 153 7.31 9.06 11.45
C SER A 153 7.77 7.60 11.28
N ASP A 154 9.07 7.44 11.03
CA ASP A 154 9.72 6.15 10.89
C ASP A 154 9.54 5.32 12.17
N ALA A 155 8.76 4.24 12.11
CA ALA A 155 8.84 3.16 13.09
C ALA A 155 10.09 2.32 12.81
N GLU A 156 11.26 2.85 13.18
CA GLU A 156 12.42 2.03 13.48
C GLU A 156 12.16 1.33 14.84
N PHE A 157 12.46 0.03 14.91
CA PHE A 157 12.41 -0.86 16.09
C PHE A 157 11.08 -1.55 16.46
N ALA A 158 10.82 -2.68 15.80
CA ALA A 158 10.43 -3.89 16.54
C ALA A 158 11.69 -4.75 16.72
N ASP A 159 12.16 -4.74 17.96
CA ASP A 159 13.41 -5.26 18.50
C ASP A 159 13.62 -6.75 18.19
N ASN A 160 14.67 -7.10 17.43
CA ASN A 160 15.15 -8.48 17.33
C ASN A 160 16.15 -8.78 18.47
N LYS A 161 15.75 -8.51 19.72
CA LYS A 161 16.38 -9.05 20.92
C LYS A 161 15.83 -10.45 21.19
N THR A 162 16.22 -11.43 20.39
CA THR A 162 16.13 -12.86 20.79
C THR A 162 17.30 -13.70 20.26
N LEU A 163 18.52 -13.14 20.18
CA LEU A 163 19.72 -13.90 19.79
C LEU A 163 20.95 -13.65 20.69
N ALA A 164 20.75 -13.28 21.95
CA ALA A 164 21.84 -13.07 22.92
C ALA A 164 21.64 -13.81 24.26
N LEU A 165 21.12 -15.05 24.24
CA LEU A 165 21.03 -15.88 25.45
C LEU A 165 21.41 -17.36 25.27
N LEU A 166 22.13 -17.74 24.21
CA LEU A 166 22.68 -19.11 24.07
C LEU A 166 24.12 -19.09 23.58
N SER A 167 24.99 -18.51 24.39
CA SER A 167 26.43 -18.79 24.37
C SER A 167 26.97 -18.72 25.80
N ASN A 168 26.76 -19.82 26.53
CA ASN A 168 27.69 -20.31 27.55
C ASN A 168 28.29 -21.61 26.99
#